data_AF-A0A5P9Q690-F1
#
_entry.id   AF-A0A5P9Q690-F1
#
_cell.length_a   1.000
_cell.length_b   1.000
_cell.length_c   1.000
_cell.angle_alpha   90.00
_cell.angle_beta   90.00
_cell.angle_gamma   90.00
#
_symmetry.space_group_name_H-M   'P 1'
#
loop_
_entity.id
_entity.type
_entity.pdbx_description
1 polymer ?
#
loop_
_entity_poly.entity_id
_entity_poly.type
_entity_poly.pdbx_seq_one_letter_code
_entity_poly.pdbx_strand_id
1 'polypeptide(L)'
;MHDGVTAVPVRRLPGLPHEPGRADPVELRRLLAAIHALDPAVFGGLLARPRAFYGGDRWYDVLTEDVVPRLPSSLRAPAQDAVDRLAAVGVPVRAVGHGDLAGANVLWDGGRVVGVLDWDLASIEDPAEDVASLAGWHGWDLAPALADPGTVSRAALFHAVAPLTVVAFAVLHGRPEEEVGRAVSRATDRLPARLRSEVPDVPRPRRVR
;
A
#
# COMPACT_ATOMS: atom_id res chain seq x y z
N MET A 1 4.50 28.14 21.15
CA MET A 1 3.99 26.79 20.80
C MET A 1 5.08 25.83 21.17
N HIS A 2 4.81 24.83 22.01
CA HIS A 2 5.77 23.76 22.19
C HIS A 2 5.75 22.94 20.90
N ASP A 3 6.89 22.86 20.20
CA ASP A 3 7.16 21.84 19.19
C ASP A 3 7.17 20.49 19.90
N GLY A 4 5.97 19.97 20.17
CA GLY A 4 5.77 18.84 21.06
C GLY A 4 6.42 17.59 20.47
N VAL A 5 7.40 17.04 21.18
CA VAL A 5 7.89 15.70 20.89
C VAL A 5 6.94 14.71 21.55
N THR A 6 6.24 13.93 20.74
CA THR A 6 5.44 12.79 21.21
C THR A 6 6.32 11.54 21.19
N ALA A 7 6.36 10.81 22.30
CA ALA A 7 7.04 9.53 22.39
C ALA A 7 6.14 8.51 23.11
N VAL A 8 6.05 7.30 22.58
CA VAL A 8 5.31 6.19 23.19
C VAL A 8 6.30 5.05 23.46
N PRO A 9 6.69 4.80 24.71
CA PRO A 9 7.54 3.67 25.04
C PRO A 9 6.76 2.36 24.88
N VAL A 10 7.32 1.43 24.12
CA VAL A 10 6.74 0.11 23.90
C VAL A 10 7.73 -0.97 24.32
N ARG A 11 7.22 -2.14 24.73
CA ARG A 11 8.06 -3.32 24.90
C ARG A 11 8.38 -3.88 23.52
N ARG A 12 9.67 -4.09 23.22
CA ARG A 12 10.11 -4.72 21.98
C ARG A 12 9.47 -6.10 21.85
N LEU A 13 8.79 -6.34 20.72
CA LEU A 13 8.29 -7.67 20.38
C LEU A 13 9.46 -8.59 19.97
N PRO A 14 9.38 -9.90 20.25
CA PRO A 14 10.36 -10.87 19.78
C PRO A 14 10.25 -11.06 18.25
N GLY A 15 11.22 -11.77 17.67
CA GLY A 15 11.29 -12.05 16.23
C GLY A 15 12.10 -11.03 15.43
N LEU A 16 12.23 -11.30 14.13
CA LEU A 16 12.97 -10.51 13.16
C LEU A 16 12.18 -10.35 11.86
N PRO A 17 12.34 -9.24 11.13
CA PRO A 17 11.84 -9.14 9.77
C PRO A 17 12.41 -10.23 8.87
N HIS A 18 11.62 -10.69 7.90
CA HIS A 18 12.11 -11.56 6.84
C HIS A 18 12.64 -10.74 5.66
N GLU A 19 13.65 -11.28 4.98
CA GLU A 19 14.08 -10.80 3.66
C GLU A 19 12.94 -10.89 2.62
N PRO A 20 12.95 -10.04 1.57
CA PRO A 20 12.03 -10.16 0.45
C PRO A 20 12.02 -11.57 -0.15
N GLY A 21 10.84 -12.01 -0.60
CA GLY A 21 10.67 -13.32 -1.25
C GLY A 21 10.55 -14.53 -0.31
N ARG A 22 10.64 -14.36 1.02
CA ARG A 22 10.57 -15.47 1.99
C ARG A 22 9.31 -15.45 2.84
N ALA A 23 8.30 -16.27 2.51
CA ALA A 23 7.21 -16.62 3.42
C ALA A 23 6.38 -17.82 2.95
N ASP A 24 5.77 -18.53 3.91
CA ASP A 24 4.73 -19.52 3.65
C ASP A 24 3.38 -18.80 3.40
N PRO A 25 2.71 -19.02 2.25
CA PRO A 25 1.39 -18.46 1.97
C PRO A 25 0.32 -18.76 3.03
N VAL A 26 0.43 -19.89 3.75
CA VAL A 26 -0.49 -20.24 4.84
C VAL A 26 -0.38 -19.23 5.99
N GLU A 27 0.84 -18.90 6.41
CA GLU A 27 1.08 -17.94 7.50
C GLU A 27 0.72 -16.51 7.06
N LEU A 28 0.95 -16.15 5.79
CA LEU A 28 0.50 -14.87 5.24
C LEU A 28 -1.03 -14.73 5.22
N ARG A 29 -1.75 -15.78 4.80
CA ARG A 29 -3.23 -15.78 4.87
C ARG A 29 -3.72 -15.68 6.31
N ARG A 30 -3.07 -16.37 7.24
CA ARG A 30 -3.40 -16.30 8.66
C ARG A 30 -3.23 -14.87 9.20
N LEU A 31 -2.14 -14.19 8.82
CA LEU A 31 -1.91 -12.80 9.17
C LEU A 31 -3.00 -11.88 8.62
N LEU A 32 -3.30 -11.96 7.32
CA LEU A 32 -4.39 -11.18 6.70
C LEU A 32 -5.72 -11.40 7.42
N ALA A 33 -6.10 -12.67 7.65
CA ALA A 33 -7.33 -13.01 8.34
C ALA A 33 -7.38 -12.46 9.77
N ALA A 34 -6.26 -12.46 10.49
CA ALA A 34 -6.21 -11.93 11.85
C ALA A 34 -6.41 -10.41 11.89
N ILE A 35 -5.81 -9.67 10.94
CA ILE A 35 -5.95 -8.20 10.85
C ILE A 35 -7.35 -7.82 10.36
N HIS A 36 -7.82 -8.45 9.28
CA HIS A 36 -9.10 -8.10 8.65
C HIS A 36 -10.32 -8.52 9.49
N ALA A 37 -10.14 -9.39 10.49
CA ALA A 37 -11.17 -9.77 11.45
C ALA A 37 -11.27 -8.83 12.68
N LEU A 38 -10.40 -7.82 12.80
CA LEU A 38 -10.49 -6.85 13.88
C LEU A 38 -11.79 -6.05 13.79
N ASP A 39 -12.48 -5.89 14.92
CA ASP A 39 -13.69 -5.07 14.99
C ASP A 39 -13.33 -3.57 14.95
N PRO A 40 -13.69 -2.83 13.88
CA PRO A 40 -13.37 -1.41 13.78
C PRO A 40 -13.97 -0.57 14.92
N ALA A 41 -15.07 -1.02 15.53
CA ALA A 41 -15.72 -0.28 16.62
C ALA A 41 -14.84 -0.16 17.88
N VAL A 42 -13.91 -1.11 18.08
CA VAL A 42 -13.00 -1.12 19.24
C VAL A 42 -11.99 0.04 19.18
N PHE A 43 -11.63 0.49 17.99
CA PHE A 43 -10.62 1.54 17.80
C PHE A 43 -11.20 2.95 17.84
N GLY A 44 -12.53 3.11 17.72
CA GLY A 44 -13.18 4.42 17.70
C GLY A 44 -12.55 5.36 16.67
N GLY A 45 -12.07 6.52 17.11
CA GLY A 45 -11.41 7.52 16.26
C GLY A 45 -9.88 7.39 16.14
N LEU A 46 -9.29 6.27 16.59
CA LEU A 46 -7.84 6.05 16.56
C LEU A 46 -7.32 5.62 15.19
N LEU A 47 -8.20 5.10 14.32
CA LEU A 47 -7.81 4.70 12.96
C LEU A 47 -7.53 5.94 12.11
N ALA A 48 -6.50 5.85 11.28
CA ALA A 48 -6.16 6.87 10.31
C ALA A 48 -7.27 7.01 9.26
N ARG A 49 -7.24 8.13 8.53
CA ARG A 49 -8.02 8.23 7.30
C ARG A 49 -7.46 7.24 6.27
N PRO A 50 -8.31 6.54 5.51
CA PRO A 50 -7.85 5.70 4.41
C PRO A 50 -6.90 6.48 3.51
N ARG A 51 -5.78 5.85 3.11
CA ARG A 51 -4.78 6.45 2.21
C ARG A 51 -4.11 7.72 2.74
N ALA A 52 -4.11 7.96 4.05
CA ALA A 52 -3.49 9.14 4.66
C ALA A 52 -2.03 9.35 4.23
N PHE A 53 -1.28 8.25 4.01
CA PHE A 53 0.11 8.28 3.56
C PHE A 53 0.34 9.07 2.27
N TYR A 54 -0.63 9.07 1.35
CA TYR A 54 -0.49 9.68 0.02
C TYR A 54 -1.64 10.62 -0.36
N GLY A 55 -2.31 11.21 0.64
CA GLY A 55 -3.25 12.32 0.43
C GLY A 55 -4.65 12.12 0.99
N GLY A 56 -4.96 10.96 1.57
CA GLY A 56 -6.25 10.70 2.20
C GLY A 56 -7.41 10.89 1.21
N ASP A 57 -8.38 11.72 1.56
CA ASP A 57 -9.53 12.05 0.69
C ASP A 57 -9.10 12.70 -0.65
N ARG A 58 -7.91 13.31 -0.70
CA ARG A 58 -7.33 13.98 -1.87
C ARG A 58 -6.36 13.09 -2.67
N TRP A 59 -6.23 11.81 -2.32
CA TRP A 59 -5.21 10.92 -2.90
C TRP A 59 -5.19 10.94 -4.44
N TYR A 60 -6.36 10.99 -5.07
CA TYR A 60 -6.46 11.00 -6.54
C TYR A 60 -5.87 12.27 -7.14
N ASP A 61 -6.27 13.43 -6.64
CA ASP A 61 -5.74 14.73 -7.07
C ASP A 61 -4.23 14.79 -6.83
N VAL A 62 -3.76 14.34 -5.66
CA VAL A 62 -2.33 14.31 -5.35
C VAL A 62 -1.54 13.46 -6.34
N LEU A 63 -2.02 12.24 -6.65
CA LEU A 63 -1.31 11.37 -7.59
C LEU A 63 -1.32 11.95 -9.01
N THR A 64 -2.44 12.52 -9.45
CA THR A 64 -2.62 12.96 -10.84
C THR A 64 -2.07 14.37 -11.13
N GLU A 65 -2.18 15.29 -10.18
CA GLU A 65 -1.77 16.69 -10.33
C GLU A 65 -0.36 16.95 -9.78
N ASP A 66 0.02 16.32 -8.68
CA ASP A 66 1.31 16.63 -8.00
C ASP A 66 2.42 15.63 -8.31
N VAL A 67 2.07 14.36 -8.58
CA VAL A 67 3.03 13.27 -8.78
C VAL A 67 3.26 12.94 -10.25
N VAL A 68 2.20 12.61 -11.01
CA VAL A 68 2.32 12.21 -12.43
C VAL A 68 3.12 13.22 -13.26
N PRO A 69 2.95 14.55 -13.13
CA PRO A 69 3.72 15.51 -13.92
C PRO A 69 5.23 15.48 -13.65
N ARG A 70 5.66 14.99 -12.48
CA ARG A 70 7.08 14.87 -12.10
C ARG A 70 7.78 13.67 -12.75
N LEU A 71 7.03 12.72 -13.29
CA LEU A 71 7.59 11.55 -13.97
C LEU A 71 8.16 11.93 -15.35
N PRO A 72 9.09 11.12 -15.89
CA PRO A 72 9.48 11.19 -17.29
C PRO A 72 8.27 11.10 -18.21
N SER A 73 8.29 11.85 -19.31
CA SER A 73 7.16 11.97 -20.25
C SER A 73 6.62 10.61 -20.73
N SER A 74 7.49 9.63 -20.94
CA SER A 74 7.14 8.26 -21.36
C SER A 74 6.31 7.48 -20.32
N LEU A 75 6.37 7.85 -19.04
CA LEU A 75 5.67 7.17 -17.95
C LEU A 75 4.40 7.89 -17.49
N ARG A 76 4.18 9.15 -17.89
CA ARG A 76 3.04 9.95 -17.41
C ARG A 76 1.69 9.33 -17.78
N ALA A 77 1.50 8.99 -19.05
CA ALA A 77 0.23 8.41 -19.51
C ALA A 77 -0.04 7.01 -18.91
N PRO A 78 0.93 6.07 -18.88
CA PRO A 78 0.74 4.81 -18.18
C PRO A 78 0.48 4.94 -16.67
N ALA A 79 1.17 5.87 -15.98
CA ALA A 79 0.94 6.12 -14.57
C ALA A 79 -0.46 6.71 -14.32
N GLN A 80 -0.89 7.66 -15.15
CA GLN A 80 -2.25 8.21 -15.10
C GLN A 80 -3.30 7.11 -15.28
N ASP A 81 -3.16 6.24 -16.28
CA ASP A 81 -4.10 5.13 -16.51
C ASP A 81 -4.17 4.18 -15.31
N ALA A 82 -3.04 3.89 -14.65
CA ALA A 82 -3.03 3.06 -13.44
C ALA A 82 -3.79 3.73 -12.27
N VAL A 83 -3.61 5.04 -12.07
CA VAL A 83 -4.33 5.80 -11.04
C VAL A 83 -5.83 5.86 -11.35
N ASP A 84 -6.20 6.11 -12.60
CA ASP A 84 -7.60 6.14 -13.07
C ASP A 84 -8.27 4.78 -12.85
N ARG A 85 -7.58 3.67 -13.14
CA ARG A 85 -8.09 2.31 -12.93
C ARG A 85 -8.28 2.00 -11.46
N LEU A 86 -7.36 2.42 -10.58
CA LEU A 86 -7.54 2.28 -9.14
C LEU A 86 -8.73 3.12 -8.65
N ALA A 87 -8.92 4.33 -9.15
CA ALA A 87 -10.05 5.18 -8.77
C ALA A 87 -11.40 4.61 -9.21
N ALA A 88 -11.42 3.90 -10.33
CA ALA A 88 -12.62 3.29 -10.89
C ALA A 88 -13.03 1.99 -10.19
N VAL A 89 -12.13 1.38 -9.41
CA VAL A 89 -12.42 0.08 -8.79
C VAL A 89 -13.33 0.28 -7.57
N GLY A 90 -14.50 -0.37 -7.60
CA GLY A 90 -15.37 -0.42 -6.44
C GLY A 90 -14.74 -1.25 -5.33
N VAL A 91 -14.98 -0.85 -4.08
CA VAL A 91 -14.53 -1.58 -2.88
C VAL A 91 -15.73 -2.33 -2.30
N PRO A 92 -15.89 -3.64 -2.57
CA PRO A 92 -17.12 -4.37 -2.23
C PRO A 92 -17.27 -4.58 -0.71
N VAL A 93 -16.15 -4.73 0.01
CA VAL A 93 -16.10 -4.89 1.46
C VAL A 93 -14.90 -4.09 1.98
N ARG A 94 -15.08 -3.42 3.13
CA ARG A 94 -14.00 -2.76 3.85
C ARG A 94 -13.70 -3.50 5.14
N ALA A 95 -12.43 -3.55 5.52
CA ALA A 95 -11.98 -4.11 6.78
C ALA A 95 -10.94 -3.19 7.41
N VAL A 96 -10.58 -3.44 8.67
CA VAL A 96 -9.38 -2.84 9.25
C VAL A 96 -8.19 -3.38 8.48
N GLY A 97 -7.44 -2.50 7.83
CA GLY A 97 -6.18 -2.77 7.16
C GLY A 97 -5.02 -2.12 7.89
N HIS A 98 -3.80 -2.61 7.65
CA HIS A 98 -2.59 -2.03 8.25
C HIS A 98 -2.07 -0.85 7.42
N GLY A 99 -2.18 -0.91 6.08
CA GLY A 99 -1.75 0.14 5.17
C GLY A 99 -0.26 0.12 4.80
N ASP A 100 0.56 -0.71 5.47
CA ASP A 100 1.98 -0.96 5.13
C ASP A 100 2.44 -2.35 5.65
N LEU A 101 1.64 -3.37 5.36
CA LEU A 101 1.84 -4.74 5.88
C LEU A 101 2.97 -5.48 5.13
N ALA A 102 4.22 -5.08 5.34
CA ALA A 102 5.38 -5.70 4.71
C ALA A 102 6.70 -5.46 5.46
N GLY A 103 7.74 -6.20 5.07
CA GLY A 103 9.12 -5.95 5.48
C GLY A 103 9.32 -5.84 6.98
N ALA A 104 9.83 -4.70 7.45
CA ALA A 104 10.17 -4.47 8.84
C ALA A 104 8.96 -4.47 9.79
N ASN A 105 7.74 -4.28 9.25
CA ASN A 105 6.52 -4.22 10.05
C ASN A 105 6.00 -5.61 10.43
N VAL A 106 6.51 -6.68 9.82
CA VAL A 106 6.11 -8.06 10.13
C VAL A 106 7.29 -8.81 10.74
N LEU A 107 7.14 -9.25 11.98
CA LEU A 107 8.16 -9.98 12.72
C LEU A 107 7.90 -11.48 12.68
N TRP A 108 8.97 -12.25 12.47
CA TRP A 108 8.93 -13.68 12.29
C TRP A 108 9.83 -14.42 13.29
N ASP A 109 9.42 -15.64 13.66
CA ASP A 109 10.23 -16.61 14.38
C ASP A 109 9.86 -18.03 13.92
N GLY A 110 10.87 -18.83 13.55
CA GLY A 110 10.66 -20.19 13.08
C GLY A 110 9.68 -20.33 11.90
N GLY A 111 9.62 -19.33 11.00
CA GLY A 111 8.71 -19.32 9.86
C GLY A 111 7.26 -18.91 10.18
N ARG A 112 6.97 -18.53 11.44
CA ARG A 112 5.66 -17.99 11.84
C ARG A 112 5.73 -16.50 12.09
N VAL A 113 4.64 -15.81 11.82
CA VAL A 113 4.48 -14.40 12.23
C VAL A 113 4.25 -14.35 13.74
N VAL A 114 5.06 -13.56 14.44
CA VAL A 114 5.03 -13.38 15.91
C VAL A 114 4.77 -11.94 16.34
N GLY A 115 4.76 -10.99 15.41
CA GLY A 115 4.47 -9.60 15.72
C GLY A 115 4.19 -8.77 14.48
N VAL A 116 3.43 -7.69 14.68
CA VAL A 116 3.12 -6.67 13.69
C VAL A 116 3.32 -5.31 14.33
N LEU A 117 4.08 -4.44 13.68
CA LEU A 117 4.50 -3.12 14.17
C LEU A 117 3.92 -2.02 13.28
N ASP A 118 4.04 -0.77 13.74
CA ASP A 118 3.76 0.43 12.93
C ASP A 118 2.32 0.52 12.39
N TRP A 119 1.38 0.71 13.32
CA TRP A 119 -0.05 0.79 13.03
C TRP A 119 -0.52 2.21 12.68
N ASP A 120 0.40 3.15 12.42
CA ASP A 120 0.07 4.58 12.23
C ASP A 120 -0.76 4.84 10.96
N LEU A 121 -0.72 3.91 10.00
CA LEU A 121 -1.52 3.96 8.77
C LEU A 121 -2.78 3.10 8.82
N ALA A 122 -3.04 2.43 9.94
CA ALA A 122 -4.16 1.51 10.05
C ALA A 122 -5.49 2.24 9.84
N SER A 123 -6.32 1.73 8.92
CA SER A 123 -7.54 2.40 8.48
C SER A 123 -8.63 1.40 8.07
N ILE A 124 -9.84 1.90 7.79
CA ILE A 124 -10.94 1.07 7.27
C ILE A 124 -10.98 1.20 5.74
N GLU A 125 -10.36 0.25 5.05
CA GLU A 125 -10.12 0.31 3.62
C GLU A 125 -10.28 -1.05 2.91
N ASP A 126 -9.90 -1.10 1.62
CA ASP A 126 -9.97 -2.32 0.82
C ASP A 126 -8.90 -3.32 1.31
N PRO A 127 -9.27 -4.55 1.71
CA PRO A 127 -8.32 -5.61 2.08
C PRO A 127 -7.22 -5.87 1.04
N ALA A 128 -7.49 -5.53 -0.21
CA ALA A 128 -6.55 -5.66 -1.31
C ALA A 128 -5.25 -4.85 -1.15
N GLU A 129 -5.25 -3.77 -0.34
CA GLU A 129 -4.05 -2.96 -0.09
C GLU A 129 -3.00 -3.74 0.71
N ASP A 130 -3.41 -4.43 1.78
CA ASP A 130 -2.53 -5.32 2.55
C ASP A 130 -2.04 -6.52 1.72
N VAL A 131 -2.90 -7.07 0.86
CA VAL A 131 -2.52 -8.14 -0.09
C VAL A 131 -1.44 -7.63 -1.05
N ALA A 132 -1.58 -6.41 -1.56
CA ALA A 132 -0.61 -5.80 -2.46
C ALA A 132 0.76 -5.59 -1.79
N SER A 133 0.75 -5.18 -0.52
CA SER A 133 1.96 -5.02 0.31
C SER A 133 2.67 -6.36 0.54
N LEU A 134 1.95 -7.38 1.00
CA LEU A 134 2.53 -8.71 1.26
C LEU A 134 3.04 -9.36 -0.02
N ALA A 135 2.24 -9.39 -1.09
CA ALA A 135 2.67 -9.96 -2.37
C ALA A 135 3.80 -9.16 -3.00
N GLY A 136 3.80 -7.83 -2.84
CA GLY A 136 4.90 -6.97 -3.30
C GLY A 136 6.23 -7.25 -2.60
N TRP A 137 6.20 -7.67 -1.34
CA TRP A 137 7.39 -8.01 -0.55
C TRP A 137 7.82 -9.47 -0.69
N HIS A 138 6.87 -10.41 -0.64
CA HIS A 138 7.14 -11.85 -0.64
C HIS A 138 7.12 -12.49 -2.03
N GLY A 139 6.79 -11.72 -3.06
CA GLY A 139 6.74 -12.19 -4.45
C GLY A 139 5.31 -12.22 -4.98
N TRP A 140 5.11 -11.62 -6.16
CA TRP A 140 3.78 -11.42 -6.73
C TRP A 140 3.08 -12.75 -7.10
N ASP A 141 3.86 -13.79 -7.42
CA ASP A 141 3.35 -15.13 -7.72
C ASP A 141 2.57 -15.76 -6.55
N LEU A 142 2.74 -15.24 -5.32
CA LEU A 142 1.99 -15.69 -4.15
C LEU A 142 0.60 -15.07 -4.06
N ALA A 143 0.29 -13.97 -4.77
CA ALA A 143 -0.97 -13.24 -4.63
C ALA A 143 -2.22 -14.14 -4.80
N PRO A 144 -2.30 -15.06 -5.80
CA PRO A 144 -3.43 -16.00 -5.93
C PRO A 144 -3.61 -16.95 -4.73
N ALA A 145 -2.54 -17.19 -3.96
CA ALA A 145 -2.61 -17.97 -2.73
C ALA A 145 -3.00 -17.14 -1.51
N LEU A 146 -3.04 -15.80 -1.58
CA LEU A 146 -3.36 -14.94 -0.44
C LEU A 146 -4.84 -14.58 -0.35
N ALA A 147 -5.53 -14.47 -1.49
CA ALA A 147 -6.89 -13.94 -1.55
C ALA A 147 -7.67 -14.46 -2.77
N ASP A 148 -8.97 -14.20 -2.80
CA ASP A 148 -9.82 -14.53 -3.94
C ASP A 148 -9.43 -13.74 -5.21
N PRO A 149 -9.78 -14.21 -6.42
CA PRO A 149 -9.39 -13.54 -7.67
C PRO A 149 -9.83 -12.08 -7.77
N GLY A 150 -10.98 -11.72 -7.20
CA GLY A 150 -11.47 -10.35 -7.19
C GLY A 150 -10.58 -9.44 -6.37
N THR A 151 -10.21 -9.87 -5.15
CA THR A 151 -9.28 -9.15 -4.27
C THR A 151 -7.87 -9.08 -4.85
N VAL A 152 -7.37 -10.14 -5.46
CA VAL A 152 -6.07 -10.14 -6.16
C VAL A 152 -6.05 -9.15 -7.33
N SER A 153 -7.16 -9.07 -8.08
CA SER A 153 -7.28 -8.11 -9.18
C SER A 153 -7.18 -6.65 -8.70
N ARG A 154 -7.82 -6.34 -7.56
CA ARG A 154 -7.72 -5.01 -6.93
C ARG A 154 -6.32 -4.78 -6.34
N ALA A 155 -5.72 -5.79 -5.73
CA ALA A 155 -4.38 -5.70 -5.16
C ALA A 155 -3.34 -5.36 -6.24
N ALA A 156 -3.52 -5.88 -7.47
CA ALA A 156 -2.66 -5.54 -8.59
C ALA A 156 -2.67 -4.03 -8.92
N LEU A 157 -3.81 -3.36 -8.76
CA LEU A 157 -3.94 -1.91 -8.95
C LEU A 157 -3.17 -1.15 -7.88
N PHE A 158 -3.33 -1.52 -6.60
CA PHE A 158 -2.53 -0.96 -5.50
C PHE A 158 -1.03 -1.18 -5.71
N HIS A 159 -0.65 -2.40 -6.11
CA HIS A 159 0.74 -2.75 -6.40
C HIS A 159 1.32 -1.88 -7.53
N ALA A 160 0.54 -1.63 -8.58
CA ALA A 160 0.93 -0.80 -9.72
C ALA A 160 1.21 0.66 -9.33
N VAL A 161 0.37 1.25 -8.47
CA VAL A 161 0.52 2.66 -8.06
C VAL A 161 1.48 2.88 -6.90
N ALA A 162 1.87 1.84 -6.16
CA ALA A 162 2.69 1.97 -4.94
C ALA A 162 3.98 2.81 -5.10
N PRO A 163 4.72 2.79 -6.23
CA PRO A 163 5.86 3.70 -6.37
C PRO A 163 5.47 5.19 -6.39
N LEU A 164 4.26 5.52 -6.84
CA LEU A 164 3.74 6.89 -6.88
C LEU A 164 3.36 7.39 -5.48
N THR A 165 2.87 6.51 -4.60
CA THR A 165 2.48 6.87 -3.23
C THR A 165 3.68 7.34 -2.41
N VAL A 166 4.87 6.78 -2.66
CA VAL A 166 6.13 7.22 -2.04
C VAL A 166 6.53 8.62 -2.52
N VAL A 167 6.30 8.95 -3.80
CA VAL A 167 6.52 10.31 -4.31
C VAL A 167 5.51 11.28 -3.70
N ALA A 168 4.24 10.89 -3.62
CA ALA A 168 3.18 11.68 -2.97
C ALA A 168 3.54 12.01 -1.52
N PHE A 169 3.98 11.00 -0.74
CA PHE A 169 4.42 11.21 0.63
C PHE A 169 5.54 12.27 0.71
N ALA A 170 6.56 12.16 -0.14
CA ALA A 170 7.67 13.11 -0.14
C ALA A 170 7.21 14.55 -0.48
N VAL A 171 6.31 14.69 -1.47
CA VAL A 171 5.75 15.99 -1.88
C VAL A 171 4.88 16.59 -0.77
N LEU A 172 3.93 15.82 -0.21
CA LEU A 172 2.99 16.28 0.81
C LEU A 172 3.68 16.72 2.11
N HIS A 173 4.78 16.07 2.46
CA HIS A 173 5.55 16.40 3.67
C HIS A 173 6.63 17.46 3.42
N GLY A 174 6.62 18.13 2.26
CA GLY A 174 7.56 19.19 1.94
C GLY A 174 9.02 18.75 2.03
N ARG A 175 9.31 17.49 1.68
CA ARG A 175 10.68 16.96 1.71
C ARG A 175 11.55 17.77 0.73
N PRO A 176 12.86 17.89 1.01
CA PRO A 176 13.79 18.56 0.09
C PRO A 176 13.66 18.03 -1.34
N GLU A 177 13.81 18.88 -2.36
CA GLU A 177 13.64 18.49 -3.77
C GLU A 177 14.60 17.36 -4.17
N GLU A 178 15.75 17.23 -3.53
CA GLU A 178 16.67 16.09 -3.72
C GLU A 178 16.06 14.75 -3.26
N GLU A 179 15.31 14.75 -2.14
CA GLU A 179 14.57 13.58 -1.67
C GLU A 179 13.39 13.25 -2.59
N VAL A 180 12.66 14.27 -3.06
CA VAL A 180 11.59 14.11 -4.04
C VAL A 180 12.16 13.53 -5.34
N GLY A 181 13.27 14.07 -5.84
CA GLY A 181 13.97 13.57 -7.03
C GLY A 181 14.42 12.11 -6.88
N ARG A 182 14.92 11.70 -5.71
CA ARG A 182 15.22 10.30 -5.41
C ARG A 182 13.96 9.42 -5.45
N ALA A 183 12.85 9.87 -4.88
CA ALA A 183 11.59 9.13 -4.93
C ALA A 183 11.09 8.96 -6.37
N VAL A 184 11.15 10.03 -7.19
CA VAL A 184 10.80 10.01 -8.62
C VAL A 184 11.71 9.07 -9.41
N SER A 185 13.02 9.06 -9.15
CA SER A 185 13.96 8.12 -9.79
C SER A 185 13.58 6.67 -9.48
N ARG A 186 13.35 6.34 -8.21
CA ARG A 186 12.94 4.98 -7.82
C ARG A 186 11.58 4.59 -8.42
N ALA A 187 10.65 5.53 -8.51
CA ALA A 187 9.36 5.28 -9.17
C ALA A 187 9.56 5.01 -10.66
N THR A 188 10.40 5.80 -11.33
CA THR A 188 10.76 5.62 -12.75
C THR A 188 11.34 4.22 -13.02
N ASP A 189 12.20 3.72 -12.14
CA ASP A 189 12.81 2.39 -12.30
C ASP A 189 11.80 1.24 -12.08
N ARG A 190 10.84 1.43 -11.15
CA ARG A 190 9.93 0.36 -10.71
C ARG A 190 8.64 0.28 -11.51
N LEU A 191 8.11 1.41 -11.97
CA LEU A 191 6.82 1.49 -12.68
C LEU A 191 6.75 0.57 -13.91
N PRO A 192 7.77 0.49 -14.81
CA PRO A 192 7.68 -0.33 -16.00
C PRO A 192 7.41 -1.81 -15.73
N ALA A 193 7.99 -2.37 -14.67
CA ALA A 193 7.76 -3.77 -14.29
C ALA A 193 6.35 -3.95 -13.71
N ARG A 194 5.92 -3.03 -12.84
CA ARG A 194 4.64 -3.10 -12.12
C ARG A 194 3.41 -2.80 -12.97
N LEU A 195 3.58 -2.04 -14.05
CA LEU A 195 2.53 -1.78 -15.03
C LEU A 195 2.36 -2.95 -16.02
N ARG A 196 3.38 -3.81 -16.16
CA ARG A 196 3.35 -5.01 -17.01
C ARG A 196 2.82 -6.24 -16.29
N SER A 197 3.00 -6.34 -14.97
CA SER A 197 2.38 -7.40 -14.17
C SER A 197 0.88 -7.33 -14.39
N GLU A 198 0.34 -8.35 -15.07
CA GLU A 198 -1.03 -8.41 -15.54
C GLU A 198 -1.99 -8.12 -14.40
N VAL A 199 -2.58 -6.92 -14.41
CA VAL A 199 -3.82 -6.67 -13.70
C VAL A 199 -4.87 -7.43 -14.50
N PRO A 200 -5.58 -8.44 -13.93
CA PRO A 200 -6.71 -9.09 -14.59
C PRO A 200 -7.65 -8.02 -15.15
N ASP A 201 -8.35 -8.32 -16.24
CA ASP A 201 -9.13 -7.35 -17.03
C ASP A 201 -10.22 -6.66 -16.17
N VAL A 202 -9.84 -5.63 -15.41
CA VAL A 202 -10.74 -4.76 -14.65
C VAL A 202 -11.35 -3.80 -15.67
N PRO A 203 -12.69 -3.80 -15.85
CA PRO A 203 -13.35 -2.96 -16.84
C PRO A 203 -12.94 -1.50 -16.68
N ARG A 204 -12.49 -0.88 -17.79
CA ARG A 204 -12.21 0.56 -17.81
C ARG A 204 -13.54 1.31 -17.62
N PRO A 205 -13.59 2.36 -16.78
CA PRO A 205 -14.78 3.20 -16.71
C PRO A 205 -15.03 3.82 -18.09
N ARG A 206 -16.31 3.84 -18.52
CA ARG A 206 -16.70 4.61 -19.70
C ARG A 206 -16.44 6.08 -19.39
N ARG A 207 -15.56 6.73 -20.16
CA ARG A 207 -15.42 8.20 -20.10
C ARG A 207 -16.79 8.81 -20.39
N VAL A 208 -17.38 9.44 -19.38
CA VAL A 208 -18.51 10.35 -19.61
C VAL A 208 -17.91 11.57 -20.33
N ARG A 209 -18.37 11.81 -21.55
CA ARG A 209 -18.01 12.98 -22.35
C ARG A 209 -18.69 14.22 -21.81
#